data_AF-S9SAC1-F1
#
_entry.id   AF-S9SAC1-F1
#
_cell.length_a   1.000
_cell.length_b   1.000
_cell.length_c   1.000
_cell.angle_alpha   90.00
_cell.angle_beta   90.00
_cell.angle_gamma   90.00
#
_symmetry.space_group_name_H-M   'P 1'
#
loop_
_entity.id
_entity.type
_entity.pdbx_description
1 polymer ?
#
loop_
_entity_poly.entity_id
_entity_poly.type
_entity_poly.pdbx_seq_one_letter_code
_entity_poly.pdbx_strand_id
1 'polypeptide(L)'
;MRPYVARVRGIIDKDTTGQLAAALHQLHALLGDRARQSVADALSGRPGSKWERIAGQEVAKVVEATNALDCAALVAGLFLLRDEEPGQFVSEDGFRFQLARLFRAQTDLAFGSYWDQEAGKTKTVYRDLSPRATAALARWVVDAYARFVGHVVAWDRQERTRQAEALEALDAAFAAMKP
;
A
#
# COMPACT_ATOMS: atom_id res chain seq x y z
N MET A 1 -0.94 -0.24 11.40
CA MET A 1 -1.08 0.45 10.08
C MET A 1 -1.07 1.97 10.16
N ARG A 2 -2.05 2.63 10.82
CA ARG A 2 -2.10 4.12 10.94
C ARG A 2 -0.77 4.82 11.29
N PRO A 3 0.02 4.38 12.30
CA PRO A 3 1.29 5.04 12.61
C PRO A 3 2.31 4.94 11.46
N TYR A 4 2.35 3.81 10.76
CA TYR A 4 3.26 3.59 9.63
C TYR A 4 2.90 4.49 8.44
N VAL A 5 1.61 4.64 8.12
CA VAL A 5 1.16 5.57 7.06
C VAL A 5 1.53 7.01 7.42
N ALA A 6 1.33 7.42 8.68
CA ALA A 6 1.70 8.74 9.15
C ALA A 6 3.22 8.99 9.03
N ARG A 7 4.06 7.98 9.34
CA ARG A 7 5.51 8.09 9.12
C ARG A 7 5.86 8.29 7.66
N VAL A 8 5.26 7.52 6.74
CA VAL A 8 5.53 7.72 5.30
C VAL A 8 5.08 9.09 4.82
N ARG A 9 3.93 9.59 5.28
CA ARG A 9 3.52 10.97 4.98
C ARG A 9 4.56 11.98 5.46
N GLY A 10 5.07 11.82 6.69
CA GLY A 10 6.17 12.67 7.18
C GLY A 10 7.45 12.58 6.36
N ILE A 11 7.74 11.44 5.70
CA ILE A 11 8.87 11.32 4.75
C ILE A 11 8.56 12.08 3.45
N ILE A 12 7.34 11.95 2.92
CA ILE A 12 6.90 12.68 1.72
C ILE A 12 6.92 14.19 1.97
N ASP A 13 6.44 14.64 3.12
CA ASP A 13 6.36 16.06 3.50
C ASP A 13 7.74 16.71 3.69
N LYS A 14 8.80 15.90 3.89
CA LYS A 14 10.20 16.38 3.93
C LYS A 14 10.75 16.70 2.54
N ASP A 15 10.09 16.27 1.46
CA ASP A 15 10.48 16.67 0.10
C ASP A 15 10.17 18.14 -0.16
N THR A 16 11.21 18.96 -0.15
CA THR A 16 11.11 20.40 -0.45
C THR A 16 11.18 20.69 -1.95
N THR A 17 11.56 19.71 -2.78
CA THR A 17 11.74 19.89 -4.23
C THR A 17 10.45 19.67 -5.01
N GLY A 18 9.48 18.98 -4.43
CA GLY A 18 8.25 18.53 -5.07
C GLY A 18 8.45 17.40 -6.10
N GLN A 19 9.70 16.97 -6.33
CA GLN A 19 10.03 15.94 -7.32
C GLN A 19 9.53 14.57 -6.87
N LEU A 20 9.57 14.27 -5.57
CA LEU A 20 9.04 13.02 -5.04
C LEU A 20 7.53 12.97 -5.24
N ALA A 21 6.82 14.04 -4.89
CA ALA A 21 5.38 14.12 -5.11
C ALA A 21 5.02 13.94 -6.59
N ALA A 22 5.72 14.63 -7.49
CA ALA A 22 5.52 14.48 -8.94
C ALA A 22 5.78 13.03 -9.42
N ALA A 23 6.85 12.40 -8.94
CA ALA A 23 7.15 11.00 -9.28
C ALA A 23 6.06 10.04 -8.77
N LEU A 24 5.53 10.26 -7.56
CA LEU A 24 4.43 9.45 -7.02
C LEU A 24 3.15 9.61 -7.83
N HIS A 25 2.82 10.83 -8.27
CA HIS A 25 1.71 11.06 -9.21
C HIS A 25 1.92 10.32 -10.54
N GLN A 26 3.13 10.31 -11.07
CA GLN A 26 3.46 9.57 -12.29
C GLN A 26 3.33 8.05 -12.10
N LEU A 27 3.85 7.49 -11.01
CA LEU A 27 3.70 6.06 -10.70
C LEU A 27 2.24 5.67 -10.59
N HIS A 28 1.44 6.50 -9.92
CA HIS A 28 0.01 6.29 -9.76
C HIS A 28 -0.73 6.30 -11.10
N ALA A 29 -0.42 7.28 -11.97
CA ALA A 29 -0.98 7.37 -13.31
C ALA A 29 -0.60 6.17 -14.18
N LEU A 30 0.68 5.77 -14.20
CA LEU A 30 1.18 4.61 -14.96
C LEU A 30 0.51 3.30 -14.53
N LEU A 31 0.28 3.12 -13.23
CA LEU A 31 -0.46 1.97 -12.71
C LEU A 31 -1.91 1.97 -13.21
N GLY A 32 -2.56 3.14 -13.19
CA GLY A 32 -3.91 3.32 -13.74
C GLY A 32 -3.99 3.06 -15.24
N ASP A 33 -3.04 3.56 -16.03
CA ASP A 33 -2.98 3.37 -17.47
C ASP A 33 -2.80 1.89 -17.83
N ARG A 34 -1.86 1.21 -17.16
CA ARG A 34 -1.68 -0.24 -17.31
C ARG A 34 -2.97 -0.99 -17.00
N ALA A 35 -3.67 -0.59 -15.94
CA ALA A 35 -4.92 -1.23 -15.54
C ALA A 35 -6.05 -1.03 -16.53
N ARG A 36 -6.25 0.20 -17.02
CA ARG A 36 -7.22 0.50 -18.09
C ARG A 36 -6.88 -0.22 -19.39
N GLN A 37 -5.60 -0.28 -19.76
CA GLN A 37 -5.17 -1.00 -20.96
C GLN A 37 -5.51 -2.49 -20.89
N SER A 38 -5.26 -3.14 -19.76
CA SER A 38 -5.63 -4.55 -19.55
C SER A 38 -7.14 -4.80 -19.69
N VAL A 39 -7.97 -3.85 -19.26
CA VAL A 39 -9.43 -3.92 -19.45
C VAL A 39 -9.81 -3.72 -20.91
N ALA A 40 -9.22 -2.72 -21.58
CA ALA A 40 -9.46 -2.43 -22.99
C ALA A 40 -9.06 -3.60 -23.90
N ASP A 41 -7.90 -4.21 -23.66
CA ASP A 41 -7.42 -5.38 -24.40
C ASP A 41 -8.44 -6.52 -24.33
N ALA A 42 -8.98 -6.78 -23.14
CA ALA A 42 -9.99 -7.81 -22.96
C ALA A 42 -11.31 -7.51 -23.68
N LEU A 43 -11.75 -6.25 -23.68
CA LEU A 43 -12.95 -5.82 -24.42
C LEU A 43 -12.76 -5.91 -25.93
N SER A 44 -11.53 -5.72 -26.41
CA SER A 44 -11.17 -5.86 -27.82
C SER A 44 -11.01 -7.32 -28.30
N GLY A 45 -11.22 -8.30 -27.41
CA GLY A 45 -11.11 -9.73 -27.75
C GLY A 45 -9.67 -10.26 -27.80
N ARG A 46 -8.68 -9.49 -27.31
CA ARG A 46 -7.30 -10.00 -27.21
C ARG A 46 -7.23 -11.11 -26.16
N PRO A 47 -6.63 -12.28 -26.48
CA PRO A 47 -6.41 -13.33 -25.50
C PRO A 47 -5.59 -12.83 -24.32
N GLY A 48 -6.01 -13.14 -23.11
CA GLY A 48 -5.35 -12.69 -21.89
C GLY A 48 -5.78 -13.48 -20.66
N SER A 49 -5.03 -13.34 -19.57
CA SER A 49 -5.34 -13.99 -18.31
C SER A 49 -6.59 -13.38 -17.67
N LYS A 50 -7.60 -14.22 -17.40
CA LYS A 50 -8.81 -13.84 -16.64
C LYS A 50 -8.46 -13.14 -15.32
N TRP A 51 -7.42 -13.60 -14.63
CA TRP A 51 -7.04 -13.10 -13.31
C TRP A 51 -6.36 -11.74 -13.39
N GLU A 52 -5.54 -11.51 -14.42
CA GLU A 52 -4.92 -10.21 -14.70
C GLU A 52 -5.99 -9.17 -15.07
N ARG A 53 -7.01 -9.60 -15.84
CA ARG A 53 -8.15 -8.74 -16.15
C ARG A 53 -8.92 -8.32 -14.91
N ILE A 54 -9.25 -9.25 -14.03
CA ILE A 54 -9.94 -8.93 -12.76
C ILE A 54 -9.09 -8.01 -11.90
N ALA A 55 -7.78 -8.28 -11.78
CA ALA A 55 -6.85 -7.41 -11.06
C ALA A 55 -6.83 -5.99 -11.65
N GLY A 56 -6.76 -5.86 -12.98
CA GLY A 56 -6.76 -4.57 -13.66
C GLY A 56 -8.06 -3.80 -13.48
N GLN A 57 -9.21 -4.47 -13.49
CA GLN A 57 -10.49 -3.80 -13.18
C GLN A 57 -10.49 -3.18 -11.78
N GLU A 58 -9.96 -3.89 -10.78
CA GLU A 58 -9.92 -3.40 -9.41
C GLU A 58 -8.86 -2.31 -9.23
N VAL A 59 -7.69 -2.45 -9.85
CA VAL A 59 -6.63 -1.43 -9.80
C VAL A 59 -7.10 -0.13 -10.45
N ALA A 60 -7.74 -0.20 -11.63
CA ALA A 60 -8.24 0.98 -12.31
C ALA A 60 -9.21 1.78 -11.44
N LYS A 61 -10.14 1.09 -10.77
CA LYS A 61 -11.10 1.71 -9.85
C LYS A 61 -10.43 2.37 -8.66
N VAL A 62 -9.48 1.67 -8.02
CA VAL A 62 -8.76 2.23 -6.85
C VAL A 62 -7.98 3.47 -7.26
N VAL A 63 -7.22 3.40 -8.35
CA VAL A 63 -6.40 4.53 -8.85
C VAL A 63 -7.28 5.72 -9.25
N GLU A 64 -8.46 5.48 -9.84
CA GLU A 64 -9.39 6.55 -10.20
C GLU A 64 -9.97 7.26 -8.97
N ALA A 65 -10.19 6.53 -7.88
CA ALA A 65 -10.86 7.04 -6.69
C ALA A 65 -9.92 7.48 -5.55
N THR A 66 -8.59 7.37 -5.71
CA THR A 66 -7.63 7.65 -4.63
C THR A 66 -6.62 8.74 -5.00
N ASN A 67 -6.10 9.42 -3.98
CA ASN A 67 -4.98 10.33 -4.14
C ASN A 67 -3.67 9.55 -4.24
N ALA A 68 -2.77 9.97 -5.13
CA ALA A 68 -1.49 9.30 -5.37
C ALA A 68 -0.60 9.21 -4.12
N LEU A 69 -0.51 10.29 -3.33
CA LEU A 69 0.33 10.34 -2.13
C LEU A 69 -0.24 9.46 -1.01
N ASP A 70 -1.56 9.46 -0.84
CA ASP A 70 -2.23 8.60 0.13
C ASP A 70 -2.08 7.12 -0.21
N CYS A 71 -2.24 6.79 -1.50
CA CYS A 71 -2.02 5.45 -2.01
C CYS A 71 -0.56 5.01 -1.80
N ALA A 72 0.40 5.86 -2.14
CA ALA A 72 1.81 5.58 -1.92
C ALA A 72 2.13 5.38 -0.43
N ALA A 73 1.60 6.25 0.44
CA ALA A 73 1.80 6.17 1.89
C ALA A 73 1.20 4.90 2.50
N LEU A 74 0.03 4.47 2.02
CA LEU A 74 -0.55 3.19 2.42
C LEU A 74 0.32 2.01 1.99
N VAL A 75 0.75 1.97 0.73
CA VAL A 75 1.56 0.87 0.21
C VAL A 75 2.88 0.79 0.99
N ALA A 76 3.64 1.88 1.06
CA ALA A 76 4.92 1.88 1.77
C ALA A 76 4.76 1.69 3.28
N GLY A 77 3.69 2.19 3.89
CA GLY A 77 3.42 1.98 5.32
C GLY A 77 3.22 0.49 5.66
N LEU A 78 2.67 -0.32 4.74
CA LEU A 78 2.55 -1.75 4.95
C LEU A 78 3.92 -2.45 4.87
N PHE A 79 4.81 -1.95 4.01
CA PHE A 79 6.18 -2.44 3.94
C PHE A 79 7.00 -2.05 5.17
N LEU A 80 6.80 -0.85 5.73
CA LEU A 80 7.40 -0.50 7.03
C LEU A 80 6.90 -1.42 8.15
N LEU A 81 5.59 -1.73 8.16
CA LEU A 81 5.04 -2.71 9.11
C LEU A 81 5.69 -4.08 8.95
N ARG A 82 5.89 -4.54 7.71
CA ARG A 82 6.59 -5.81 7.45
C ARG A 82 8.05 -5.77 7.87
N ASP A 83 8.72 -4.62 7.73
CA ASP A 83 10.11 -4.43 8.11
C ASP A 83 10.32 -4.54 9.61
N GLU A 84 9.46 -3.88 10.38
CA GLU A 84 9.55 -3.83 11.85
C GLU A 84 8.95 -5.06 12.50
N GLU A 85 7.84 -5.57 11.96
CA GLU A 85 7.04 -6.62 12.57
C GLU A 85 6.79 -7.77 11.57
N PRO A 86 7.84 -8.46 11.09
CA PRO A 86 7.69 -9.52 10.09
C PRO A 86 6.78 -10.65 10.58
N GLY A 87 6.73 -10.90 11.90
CA GLY A 87 5.86 -11.90 12.53
C GLY A 87 4.35 -11.64 12.37
N GLN A 88 3.94 -10.44 11.97
CA GLN A 88 2.53 -10.16 11.65
C GLN A 88 2.07 -10.79 10.34
N PHE A 89 3.00 -11.28 9.51
CA PHE A 89 2.70 -11.95 8.24
C PHE A 89 3.23 -13.38 8.28
N VAL A 90 2.31 -14.35 8.19
CA VAL A 90 2.65 -15.78 8.19
C VAL A 90 3.56 -16.16 7.02
N SER A 91 3.44 -15.47 5.89
CA SER A 91 4.24 -15.71 4.68
C SER A 91 4.27 -14.48 3.79
N GLU A 92 5.12 -14.50 2.76
CA GLU A 92 5.13 -13.46 1.72
C GLU A 92 3.78 -13.39 0.98
N ASP A 93 3.14 -14.52 0.74
CA ASP A 93 1.80 -14.54 0.13
C ASP A 93 0.74 -13.97 1.06
N GLY A 94 0.85 -14.20 2.37
CA GLY A 94 0.00 -13.56 3.38
C GLY A 94 0.16 -12.03 3.39
N PHE A 95 1.41 -11.55 3.27
CA PHE A 95 1.69 -10.13 3.10
C PHE A 95 1.08 -9.57 1.81
N ARG A 96 1.28 -10.23 0.67
CA ARG A 96 0.72 -9.82 -0.64
C ARG A 96 -0.80 -9.80 -0.62
N PHE A 97 -1.44 -10.77 0.04
CA PHE A 97 -2.88 -10.79 0.25
C PHE A 97 -3.35 -9.56 1.04
N GLN A 98 -2.69 -9.25 2.15
CA GLN A 98 -3.02 -8.08 2.97
C GLN A 98 -2.77 -6.77 2.21
N LEU A 99 -1.72 -6.68 1.39
CA LEU A 99 -1.46 -5.55 0.52
C LEU A 99 -2.62 -5.33 -0.45
N ALA A 100 -3.03 -6.37 -1.18
CA ALA A 100 -4.14 -6.28 -2.11
C ALA A 100 -5.45 -5.88 -1.42
N ARG A 101 -5.71 -6.43 -0.22
CA ARG A 101 -6.89 -6.10 0.58
C ARG A 101 -6.89 -4.63 1.01
N LEU A 102 -5.81 -4.14 1.60
CA LEU A 102 -5.70 -2.75 2.06
C LEU A 102 -5.72 -1.76 0.89
N PHE A 103 -5.07 -2.10 -0.21
CA PHE A 103 -5.08 -1.29 -1.43
C PHE A 103 -6.52 -1.09 -1.95
N ARG A 104 -7.32 -2.16 -2.00
CA ARG A 104 -8.74 -2.08 -2.41
C ARG A 104 -9.60 -1.33 -1.40
N ALA A 105 -9.35 -1.52 -0.11
CA ALA A 105 -10.09 -0.89 0.98
C ALA A 105 -9.93 0.64 1.05
N GLN A 106 -9.07 1.24 0.22
CA GLN A 106 -9.02 2.69 0.01
C GLN A 106 -10.27 3.24 -0.69
N THR A 107 -11.13 2.37 -1.21
CA THR A 107 -12.38 2.74 -1.86
C THR A 107 -13.54 1.99 -1.23
N ASP A 108 -14.72 2.61 -1.23
CA ASP A 108 -15.95 1.98 -0.78
C ASP A 108 -16.37 0.80 -1.68
N LEU A 109 -15.73 0.64 -2.85
CA LEU A 109 -15.97 -0.42 -3.83
C LEU A 109 -15.43 -1.79 -3.40
N ALA A 110 -14.56 -1.86 -2.39
CA ALA A 110 -14.18 -3.12 -1.77
C ALA A 110 -15.36 -3.79 -1.05
N PHE A 111 -16.43 -3.02 -0.82
CA PHE A 111 -17.59 -3.40 -0.04
C PHE A 111 -18.83 -3.53 -0.95
N GLY A 112 -19.43 -4.72 -0.98
CA GLY A 112 -20.80 -4.92 -1.45
C GLY A 112 -21.77 -4.82 -0.29
N SER A 113 -23.06 -4.69 -0.58
CA SER A 113 -24.11 -4.73 0.43
C SER A 113 -25.21 -5.70 0.00
N TYR A 114 -25.69 -6.54 0.91
CA TYR A 114 -26.88 -7.35 0.70
C TYR A 114 -27.89 -7.10 1.82
N TRP A 115 -29.18 -7.20 1.49
CA TRP A 115 -30.24 -7.16 2.49
C TRP A 115 -30.28 -8.49 3.23
N ASP A 116 -30.01 -8.48 4.53
CA ASP A 116 -30.16 -9.65 5.39
C ASP A 116 -31.57 -9.63 6.00
N GLN A 117 -32.43 -10.50 5.49
CA GLN A 117 -33.83 -10.57 5.87
C GLN A 117 -34.03 -11.09 7.31
N GLU A 118 -33.10 -11.90 7.82
CA GLU A 118 -33.15 -12.47 9.16
C GLU A 118 -32.70 -11.45 10.22
N ALA A 119 -31.71 -10.63 9.87
CA ALA A 119 -31.21 -9.55 10.72
C ALA A 119 -31.98 -8.21 10.56
N GLY A 120 -32.90 -8.12 9.60
CA GLY A 120 -33.67 -6.91 9.29
C GLY A 120 -32.82 -5.70 8.89
N LYS A 121 -31.61 -5.90 8.38
CA LYS A 121 -30.65 -4.82 8.09
C LYS A 121 -29.76 -5.13 6.89
N THR A 122 -29.28 -4.07 6.23
CA THR A 122 -28.26 -4.17 5.19
C THR A 122 -26.92 -4.58 5.79
N LYS A 123 -26.35 -5.70 5.32
CA LYS A 123 -25.00 -6.14 5.68
C LYS A 123 -24.01 -5.78 4.58
N THR A 124 -22.94 -5.12 4.97
CA THR A 124 -21.80 -4.81 4.10
C THR A 124 -20.82 -5.98 4.10
N VAL A 125 -20.54 -6.56 2.93
CA VAL A 125 -19.59 -7.66 2.74
C VAL A 125 -18.41 -7.23 1.88
N TYR A 126 -17.22 -7.71 2.19
CA TYR A 126 -16.12 -7.57 1.25
C TYR A 126 -16.39 -8.42 0.01
N ARG A 127 -16.27 -7.81 -1.17
CA ARG A 127 -16.31 -8.59 -2.41
C ARG A 127 -14.94 -9.24 -2.58
N ASP A 128 -14.83 -10.49 -2.14
CA ASP A 128 -13.56 -11.21 -2.19
C ASP A 128 -13.12 -11.48 -3.63
N LEU A 129 -11.84 -11.25 -3.89
CA LEU A 129 -11.19 -11.64 -5.13
C LEU A 129 -10.72 -13.09 -5.03
N SER A 130 -10.70 -13.79 -6.16
CA SER A 130 -10.06 -15.11 -6.20
C SER A 130 -8.58 -14.98 -5.82
N PRO A 131 -7.98 -16.00 -5.16
CA PRO A 131 -6.58 -15.93 -4.74
C PRO A 131 -5.61 -15.55 -5.87
N ARG A 132 -5.87 -16.03 -7.10
CA ARG A 132 -5.07 -15.71 -8.29
C ARG A 132 -5.21 -14.26 -8.74
N ALA A 133 -6.43 -13.69 -8.65
CA ALA A 133 -6.65 -12.27 -8.95
C ALA A 133 -6.03 -11.38 -7.87
N THR A 134 -6.13 -11.77 -6.59
CA THR A 134 -5.47 -11.08 -5.48
C THR A 134 -3.95 -11.05 -5.65
N ALA A 135 -3.35 -12.18 -6.02
CA ALA A 135 -1.91 -12.27 -6.28
C ALA A 135 -1.49 -11.40 -7.48
N ALA A 136 -2.26 -11.40 -8.57
CA ALA A 136 -1.98 -10.55 -9.73
C ALA A 136 -2.06 -9.05 -9.37
N LEU A 137 -3.08 -8.65 -8.61
CA LEU A 137 -3.23 -7.28 -8.12
C LEU A 137 -2.05 -6.87 -7.24
N ALA A 138 -1.71 -7.69 -6.24
CA ALA A 138 -0.58 -7.42 -5.36
C ALA A 138 0.71 -7.23 -6.16
N ARG A 139 0.96 -8.09 -7.15
CA ARG A 139 2.13 -8.01 -8.03
C ARG A 139 2.20 -6.67 -8.76
N TRP A 140 1.11 -6.21 -9.36
CA TRP A 140 1.10 -4.93 -10.07
C TRP A 140 1.38 -3.74 -9.16
N VAL A 141 0.81 -3.75 -7.94
CA VAL A 141 1.07 -2.70 -6.95
C VAL A 141 2.54 -2.73 -6.51
N VAL A 142 3.09 -3.91 -6.24
CA VAL A 142 4.52 -4.05 -5.90
C VAL A 142 5.39 -3.57 -7.05
N ASP A 143 5.16 -4.01 -8.28
CA ASP A 143 5.94 -3.62 -9.46
C ASP A 143 5.95 -2.10 -9.65
N ALA A 144 4.80 -1.44 -9.44
CA ALA A 144 4.68 0.01 -9.59
C ALA A 144 5.42 0.78 -8.49
N TYR A 145 5.30 0.36 -7.22
CA TYR A 145 5.82 1.14 -6.09
C TYR A 145 7.16 0.64 -5.54
N ALA A 146 7.74 -0.45 -6.06
CA ALA A 146 8.94 -1.09 -5.50
C ALA A 146 10.10 -0.13 -5.23
N ARG A 147 10.39 0.78 -6.18
CA ARG A 147 11.48 1.75 -6.04
C ARG A 147 11.22 2.74 -4.90
N PHE A 148 10.01 3.29 -4.84
CA PHE A 148 9.62 4.21 -3.77
C PHE A 148 9.63 3.52 -2.41
N VAL A 149 9.05 2.32 -2.32
CA VAL A 149 9.03 1.50 -1.11
C VAL A 149 10.45 1.22 -0.61
N GLY A 150 11.35 0.80 -1.51
CA GLY A 150 12.74 0.52 -1.14
C GLY A 150 13.45 1.75 -0.56
N HIS A 151 13.22 2.93 -1.16
CA HIS A 151 13.74 4.19 -0.64
C HIS A 151 13.19 4.52 0.75
N VAL A 152 11.87 4.43 0.95
CA VAL A 152 11.21 4.72 2.23
C VAL A 152 11.67 3.79 3.34
N VAL A 153 11.78 2.48 3.08
CA VAL A 153 12.26 1.50 4.07
C VAL A 153 13.72 1.80 4.45
N ALA A 154 14.59 2.10 3.48
CA ALA A 154 15.97 2.45 3.75
C ALA A 154 16.08 3.75 4.58
N TRP A 155 15.30 4.77 4.22
CA TRP A 155 15.23 6.03 4.95
C TRP A 155 14.77 5.82 6.39
N ASP A 156 13.67 5.10 6.60
CA ASP A 156 13.08 4.86 7.93
C ASP A 156 14.05 4.08 8.84
N ARG A 157 14.73 3.06 8.31
CA ARG A 157 15.79 2.34 9.04
C ARG A 157 16.91 3.28 9.49
N GLN A 158 17.41 4.14 8.59
CA GLN A 158 18.49 5.06 8.92
C GLN A 158 18.06 6.08 9.97
N GLU A 159 16.84 6.59 9.88
CA GLU A 159 16.29 7.54 10.84
C GLU A 159 16.14 6.90 12.23
N ARG A 160 15.63 5.67 12.30
CA ARG A 160 15.51 4.93 13.58
C ARG A 160 16.86 4.65 14.21
N THR A 161 17.87 4.27 13.42
CA THR A 161 19.24 4.08 13.92
C THR A 161 19.78 5.39 14.51
N ARG A 162 19.65 6.51 13.81
CA ARG A 162 20.08 7.83 14.32
C ARG A 162 19.35 8.21 15.61
N GLN A 163 18.06 7.91 15.73
CA GLN A 163 17.28 8.19 16.94
C GLN A 163 17.71 7.30 18.12
N ALA A 164 17.99 6.03 17.88
CA ALA A 164 18.50 5.12 18.91
C ALA A 164 19.86 5.58 19.44
N GLU A 165 20.80 5.93 18.54
CA GLU A 165 22.11 6.46 18.91
C GLU A 165 22.02 7.76 19.71
N ALA A 166 21.09 8.65 19.35
CA ALA A 166 20.86 9.90 20.08
C ALA A 166 20.28 9.65 21.49
N LEU A 167 19.36 8.69 21.64
CA LEU A 167 18.82 8.30 22.94
C LEU A 167 19.89 7.67 23.83
N GLU A 168 20.71 6.77 23.28
CA GLU A 168 21.84 6.18 24.01
C GLU A 168 22.83 7.25 24.50
N ALA A 169 23.12 8.26 23.67
CA ALA A 169 23.98 9.37 24.06
C ALA A 169 23.37 10.24 25.18
N LEU A 170 22.06 10.47 25.16
CA LEU A 170 21.34 11.19 26.22
C LEU A 170 21.35 10.39 27.54
N ASP A 171 21.08 9.09 27.48
CA ASP A 171 21.11 8.20 28.64
C ASP A 171 22.51 8.15 29.28
N ALA A 172 23.56 8.11 28.46
CA ALA A 172 24.95 8.20 28.92
C ALA A 172 25.25 9.54 29.60
N ALA A 173 24.77 10.66 29.05
CA ALA A 173 24.94 11.98 29.64
C ALA A 173 24.21 12.11 30.99
N PHE A 174 22.98 11.58 31.11
CA PHE A 174 22.25 11.54 32.38
C PHE A 174 22.95 10.66 33.42
N ALA A 175 23.48 9.51 33.03
CA ALA A 175 24.23 8.64 33.93
C ALA A 175 25.53 9.27 34.45
N ALA A 176 26.15 10.16 33.66
CA ALA A 176 27.37 10.88 34.04
C ALA A 176 27.13 12.02 35.05
N MET A 177 25.93 12.62 35.09
CA MET A 177 25.53 13.65 36.05
C MET A 177 25.17 13.08 37.44
N LYS A 178 25.96 12.13 37.97
CA LYS A 178 25.75 11.63 39.34
C LYS A 178 25.69 12.81 40.34
N PRO A 179 24.78 12.74 41.34
CA PRO A 179 24.60 13.80 42.33
C PRO A 179 25.86 14.07 43.16
#